data_AF-A0A534TKU7-F1
#
_entry.id   AF-A0A534TKU7-F1
#
_cell.length_a   1.000
_cell.length_b   1.000
_cell.length_c   1.000
_cell.angle_alpha   90.00
_cell.angle_beta   90.00
_cell.angle_gamma   90.00
#
_symmetry.space_group_name_H-M   'P 1'
#
loop_
_entity.id
_entity.type
_entity.pdbx_description
1 polymer ?
#
loop_
_entity_poly.entity_id
_entity_poly.type
_entity_poly.pdbx_seq_one_letter_code
_entity_poly.pdbx_strand_id
1 'polypeptide(L)'
;MNVAQPAPIDVDEETIPVPGTVRFPVELTPPEGFDPARLETWPRVAGRLEWVRGRLLYMPPCGDRQQYTVADVVATLIIWVRAHPEFAVGTNEAGMHLGDDSRAADAAIWRRTRADVYEGGFQVRPPLLAVEVGGRDERKPQLREKA
;
A
#
# COMPACT_ATOMS: atom_id res chain seq x y z
N MET A 1 7.06 20.51 -41.39
CA MET A 1 6.47 19.63 -40.36
C MET A 1 6.08 20.51 -39.20
N ASN A 2 4.78 20.61 -38.90
CA ASN A 2 4.28 21.44 -37.81
C ASN A 2 4.37 20.60 -36.53
N VAL A 3 5.13 21.08 -35.54
CA VAL A 3 5.28 20.38 -34.25
C VAL A 3 3.98 20.61 -33.49
N ALA A 4 3.18 19.57 -33.30
CA ALA A 4 1.97 19.65 -32.50
C ALA A 4 2.35 20.06 -31.07
N GLN A 5 1.86 21.22 -30.64
CA GLN A 5 2.00 21.69 -29.27
C GLN A 5 1.27 20.69 -28.35
N PRO A 6 1.86 20.26 -27.22
CA PRO A 6 1.18 19.35 -26.31
C PRO A 6 -0.13 19.98 -25.84
N ALA A 7 -1.19 19.17 -25.80
CA ALA A 7 -2.49 19.61 -25.32
C ALA A 7 -2.35 20.22 -23.91
N PRO A 8 -3.06 21.32 -23.60
CA PRO A 8 -3.13 21.83 -22.25
C PRO A 8 -3.54 20.71 -21.30
N ILE A 9 -2.80 20.53 -20.21
CA ILE A 9 -3.22 19.62 -19.15
C ILE A 9 -4.43 20.30 -18.51
N ASP A 10 -5.61 19.73 -18.71
CA ASP A 10 -6.83 20.16 -18.04
C ASP A 10 -6.65 19.82 -16.57
N VAL A 11 -6.21 20.83 -15.80
CA VAL A 11 -6.12 20.73 -14.34
C VAL A 11 -7.53 20.84 -13.82
N ASP A 12 -8.11 19.70 -13.46
CA ASP A 12 -9.37 19.64 -12.74
C ASP A 12 -9.28 20.58 -11.52
N GLU A 13 -10.21 21.53 -11.40
CA GLU A 13 -10.22 22.53 -10.32
C GLU A 13 -10.31 21.90 -8.92
N GLU A 14 -10.72 20.62 -8.82
CA GLU A 14 -10.70 19.85 -7.57
C GLU A 14 -9.33 19.22 -7.25
N THR A 15 -8.37 19.27 -8.17
CA THR A 15 -7.01 18.72 -7.97
C THR A 15 -6.04 19.76 -7.44
N ILE A 16 -5.44 19.49 -6.28
CA ILE A 16 -4.39 20.34 -5.71
C ILE A 16 -3.06 20.00 -6.40
N PRO A 17 -2.41 20.94 -7.10
CA PRO A 17 -1.13 20.70 -7.73
C PRO A 17 -0.06 20.48 -6.66
N VAL A 18 0.49 19.26 -6.63
CA VAL A 18 1.63 18.94 -5.77
C VAL A 18 2.91 19.47 -6.43
N PRO A 19 3.78 20.24 -5.74
CA PRO A 19 5.04 20.70 -6.30
C PRO A 19 5.90 19.54 -6.81
N GLY A 20 6.48 19.65 -8.01
CA GLY A 20 7.33 18.60 -8.61
C GLY A 20 8.61 18.28 -7.83
N THR A 21 8.92 19.06 -6.79
CA THR A 21 10.00 18.81 -5.82
C THR A 21 9.63 17.76 -4.78
N VAL A 22 8.34 17.49 -4.57
CA VAL A 22 7.88 16.45 -3.65
C VAL A 22 8.37 15.09 -4.14
N ARG A 23 8.81 14.27 -3.19
CA ARG A 23 9.24 12.89 -3.43
C ARG A 23 8.44 12.03 -2.48
N PHE A 24 7.77 11.03 -3.03
CA PHE A 24 6.99 10.09 -2.25
C PHE A 24 7.82 8.86 -1.84
N PRO A 25 7.46 8.20 -0.72
CA PRO A 25 6.46 8.66 0.24
C PRO A 25 6.91 9.92 1.00
N VAL A 26 5.96 10.76 1.42
CA VAL A 26 6.22 11.93 2.27
C VAL A 26 6.02 11.55 3.73
N GLU A 27 6.84 12.11 4.61
CA GLU A 27 6.63 11.96 6.05
C GLU A 27 5.58 12.97 6.54
N LEU A 28 4.65 12.48 7.35
CA LEU A 28 3.64 13.26 8.02
C LEU A 28 3.93 13.33 9.52
N THR A 29 3.51 14.42 10.16
CA THR A 29 3.47 14.49 11.62
C THR A 29 2.31 13.63 12.14
N PRO A 30 2.56 12.64 13.02
CA PRO A 30 1.48 11.86 13.62
C PRO A 30 0.53 12.76 14.43
N PRO A 31 -0.80 12.57 14.33
CA PRO A 31 -1.74 13.31 15.16
C PRO A 31 -1.64 12.89 16.63
N GLU A 32 -2.20 13.72 17.52
CA GLU A 32 -2.31 13.39 18.94
C GLU A 32 -3.09 12.07 19.14
N GLY A 33 -2.56 11.20 20.01
CA GLY A 33 -3.17 9.90 20.31
C GLY A 33 -2.99 8.82 19.24
N PHE A 34 -2.19 9.09 18.19
CA PHE A 34 -1.82 8.07 17.19
C PHE A 34 -1.07 6.90 17.84
N ASP A 35 -1.53 5.69 17.56
CA ASP A 35 -0.89 4.43 17.95
C ASP A 35 -0.76 3.53 16.70
N PRO A 36 0.47 3.27 16.22
CA PRO A 36 0.69 2.51 14.99
C PRO A 36 0.18 1.07 15.07
N ALA A 37 0.01 0.50 16.27
CA ALA A 37 -0.52 -0.85 16.47
C ALA A 37 -2.06 -0.90 16.47
N ARG A 38 -2.74 0.26 16.54
CA ARG A 38 -4.21 0.36 16.68
C ARG A 38 -4.83 1.05 15.48
N LEU A 39 -5.37 0.26 14.55
CA LEU A 39 -5.91 0.73 13.27
C LEU A 39 -6.96 1.85 13.43
N GLU A 40 -7.75 1.83 14.50
CA GLU A 40 -8.77 2.85 14.78
C GLU A 40 -8.20 4.25 15.07
N THR A 41 -6.91 4.35 15.39
CA THR A 41 -6.22 5.63 15.63
C THR A 41 -5.59 6.21 14.36
N TRP A 42 -5.61 5.47 13.25
CA TRP A 42 -4.99 5.90 12.00
C TRP A 42 -5.79 7.04 11.33
N PRO A 43 -5.10 8.06 10.79
CA PRO A 43 -5.76 9.11 10.02
C PRO A 43 -6.48 8.55 8.79
N ARG A 44 -7.64 9.12 8.47
CA ARG A 44 -8.36 8.84 7.21
C ARG A 44 -7.84 9.77 6.12
N VAL A 45 -7.24 9.20 5.07
CA VAL A 45 -6.67 9.95 3.94
C VAL A 45 -7.08 9.32 2.61
N ALA A 46 -7.00 10.10 1.53
CA ALA A 46 -7.09 9.57 0.17
C ALA A 46 -5.68 9.08 -0.26
N GLY A 47 -5.39 7.80 -0.07
CA GLY A 47 -4.08 7.19 -0.37
C GLY A 47 -3.63 6.20 0.70
N ARG A 48 -2.34 5.86 0.70
CA ARG A 48 -1.70 4.94 1.64
C ARG A 48 -1.09 5.66 2.82
N LEU A 49 -1.20 5.04 3.99
CA LEU A 49 -0.31 5.30 5.11
C LEU A 49 0.49 4.05 5.50
N GLU A 50 1.74 4.24 5.89
CA GLU A 50 2.57 3.22 6.55
C GLU A 50 3.32 3.84 7.74
N TRP A 51 3.60 3.04 8.76
CA TRP A 51 4.45 3.42 9.88
C TRP A 51 5.75 2.61 9.81
N VAL A 52 6.86 3.31 9.60
CA VAL A 52 8.16 2.68 9.32
C VAL A 52 9.23 3.37 10.13
N ARG A 53 9.90 2.62 11.02
CA ARG A 53 11.03 3.12 11.82
C ARG A 53 10.72 4.45 12.53
N GLY A 54 9.55 4.54 13.16
CA GLY A 54 9.16 5.74 13.90
C GLY A 54 8.57 6.88 13.06
N ARG A 55 8.24 6.64 11.79
CA ARG A 55 7.80 7.68 10.84
C ARG A 55 6.47 7.30 10.19
N LEU A 56 5.52 8.24 10.18
CA LEU A 56 4.27 8.10 9.45
C LEU A 56 4.47 8.55 8.01
N LEU A 57 4.34 7.63 7.07
CA LEU A 57 4.63 7.83 5.65
C LEU A 57 3.33 7.81 4.85
N TYR A 58 3.16 8.78 3.95
CA TYR A 58 2.03 8.89 3.04
C TYR A 58 2.46 8.68 1.58
N MET A 59 1.69 7.85 0.87
CA MET A 59 1.73 7.72 -0.58
C MET A 59 0.36 8.15 -1.15
N PRO A 60 0.30 9.00 -2.17
CA PRO A 60 -0.95 9.28 -2.87
C PRO A 60 -1.50 8.02 -3.56
N PRO A 61 -2.76 8.03 -4.00
CA PRO A 61 -3.33 6.90 -4.73
C PRO A 61 -2.46 6.48 -5.92
N CYS A 62 -2.10 5.21 -5.93
CA CYS A 62 -1.39 4.55 -7.03
C CYS A 62 -2.35 4.38 -8.22
N GLY A 63 -2.12 5.12 -9.30
CA GLY A 63 -2.98 5.12 -10.50
C GLY A 63 -2.41 4.39 -11.72
N ASP A 64 -3.17 4.43 -12.83
CA ASP A 64 -2.77 3.95 -14.16
C ASP A 64 -2.45 2.44 -14.21
N ARG A 65 -1.34 2.02 -14.84
CA ARG A 65 -1.00 0.60 -15.08
C ARG A 65 -0.72 -0.21 -13.83
N GLN A 66 -0.35 0.45 -12.73
CA GLN A 66 -0.07 -0.22 -11.46
C GLN A 66 -1.31 -0.95 -10.95
N GLN A 67 -2.49 -0.32 -11.02
CA GLN A 67 -3.73 -0.91 -10.52
C GLN A 67 -4.10 -2.20 -11.28
N TYR A 68 -3.92 -2.22 -12.60
CA TYR A 68 -4.21 -3.41 -13.42
C TYR A 68 -3.23 -4.53 -13.10
N THR A 69 -1.96 -4.19 -12.88
CA THR A 69 -0.93 -5.17 -12.51
C THR A 69 -1.20 -5.77 -11.12
N VAL A 70 -1.56 -4.94 -10.14
CA VAL A 70 -1.96 -5.39 -8.79
C VAL A 70 -3.19 -6.29 -8.89
N ALA A 71 -4.19 -5.92 -9.70
CA ALA A 71 -5.39 -6.74 -9.90
C ALA A 71 -5.06 -8.13 -10.48
N ASP A 72 -4.19 -8.22 -11.49
CA ASP A 72 -3.76 -9.49 -12.08
C ASP A 72 -3.01 -10.37 -11.06
N VAL A 73 -2.14 -9.77 -10.25
CA VAL A 73 -1.43 -10.48 -9.16
C VAL A 73 -2.43 -11.03 -8.14
N VAL A 74 -3.34 -10.20 -7.63
CA VAL A 74 -4.34 -10.61 -6.64
C VAL A 74 -5.24 -11.71 -7.20
N ALA A 75 -5.71 -11.58 -8.45
CA ALA A 75 -6.52 -12.60 -9.11
C ALA A 75 -5.78 -13.94 -9.21
N THR A 76 -4.51 -13.91 -9.63
CA THR A 76 -3.65 -15.10 -9.71
C THR A 76 -3.51 -15.78 -8.36
N LEU A 77 -3.24 -15.01 -7.30
CA LEU A 77 -3.10 -15.53 -5.94
C LEU A 77 -4.42 -16.09 -5.39
N ILE A 78 -5.55 -15.44 -5.66
CA ILE A 78 -6.88 -15.95 -5.28
C ILE A 78 -7.15 -17.31 -5.93
N ILE A 79 -6.89 -17.44 -7.24
CA ILE A 79 -7.09 -18.71 -7.96
C ILE A 79 -6.22 -19.80 -7.33
N TRP A 80 -4.96 -19.50 -7.01
CA TRP A 80 -4.06 -20.44 -6.36
C TRP A 80 -4.53 -20.85 -4.95
N VAL A 81 -4.92 -19.90 -4.09
CA VAL A 81 -5.39 -20.18 -2.72
C VAL A 81 -6.67 -21.02 -2.71
N ARG A 82 -7.53 -20.91 -3.72
CA ARG A 82 -8.72 -21.80 -3.84
C ARG A 82 -8.34 -23.28 -3.94
N ALA A 83 -7.18 -23.62 -4.49
CA ALA A 83 -6.65 -24.98 -4.51
C ALA A 83 -5.81 -25.33 -3.28
N HIS A 84 -5.42 -24.34 -2.46
CA HIS A 84 -4.56 -24.49 -1.29
C HIS A 84 -5.21 -23.82 -0.07
N PRO A 85 -6.29 -24.42 0.49
CA PRO A 85 -7.13 -23.80 1.50
C PRO A 85 -6.44 -23.53 2.84
N GLU A 86 -5.26 -24.11 3.07
CA GLU A 86 -4.40 -23.84 4.22
C GLU A 86 -3.75 -22.44 4.18
N PHE A 87 -3.95 -21.68 3.09
CA PHE A 87 -3.49 -20.31 2.94
C PHE A 87 -4.64 -19.30 2.86
N ALA A 88 -4.31 -18.04 3.14
CA ALA A 88 -5.17 -16.89 2.97
C ALA A 88 -4.42 -15.84 2.15
N VAL A 89 -5.15 -15.14 1.29
CA VAL A 89 -4.66 -13.98 0.54
C VAL A 89 -5.24 -12.72 1.15
N GLY A 90 -4.40 -11.70 1.30
CA GLY A 90 -4.80 -10.36 1.71
C GLY A 90 -4.27 -9.32 0.73
N THR A 91 -5.00 -8.22 0.64
CA THR A 91 -4.67 -7.00 -0.10
C THR A 91 -5.32 -5.86 0.67
N ASN A 92 -4.62 -4.74 0.86
CA ASN A 92 -5.07 -3.46 1.43
C ASN A 92 -3.92 -2.74 2.16
N GLU A 93 -4.21 -1.51 2.55
CA GLU A 93 -3.35 -0.62 3.30
C GLU A 93 -3.99 -0.20 4.63
N ALA A 94 -3.25 -0.01 5.73
CA ALA A 94 -2.12 -0.86 6.12
C ALA A 94 -2.69 -2.19 6.62
N GLY A 95 -2.10 -3.31 6.19
CA GLY A 95 -2.66 -4.64 6.43
C GLY A 95 -1.97 -5.42 7.56
N MET A 96 -0.77 -5.01 7.98
CA MET A 96 0.06 -5.77 8.91
C MET A 96 0.85 -4.89 9.88
N HIS A 97 1.06 -5.40 11.10
CA HIS A 97 1.89 -4.80 12.14
C HIS A 97 2.92 -5.82 12.58
N LEU A 98 4.19 -5.59 12.25
CA LEU A 98 5.30 -6.53 12.43
C LEU A 98 6.44 -5.85 13.20
N GLY A 99 6.66 -6.28 14.44
CA GLY A 99 7.56 -5.56 15.34
C GLY A 99 6.99 -4.18 15.65
N ASP A 100 7.77 -3.13 15.43
CA ASP A 100 7.34 -1.75 15.66
C ASP A 100 6.75 -1.08 14.38
N ASP A 101 6.73 -1.79 13.25
CA ASP A 101 6.34 -1.26 11.95
C ASP A 101 4.92 -1.71 11.57
N SER A 102 4.15 -0.80 10.96
CA SER A 102 2.85 -1.13 10.34
C SER A 102 2.92 -0.86 8.85
N ARG A 103 2.79 -1.91 8.06
CA ARG A 103 3.09 -1.91 6.63
C ARG A 103 1.89 -2.35 5.81
N ALA A 104 1.91 -2.01 4.54
CA ALA A 104 1.01 -2.55 3.55
C ALA A 104 1.79 -3.41 2.55
N ALA A 105 1.09 -4.30 1.86
CA ALA A 105 1.59 -4.94 0.65
C ALA A 105 0.47 -4.94 -0.38
N ASP A 106 0.81 -4.80 -1.67
CA ASP A 106 -0.20 -4.84 -2.74
C ASP A 106 -0.92 -6.19 -2.76
N ALA A 107 -0.18 -7.26 -2.48
CA ALA A 107 -0.75 -8.57 -2.17
C ALA A 107 0.15 -9.33 -1.20
N ALA A 108 -0.45 -10.18 -0.37
CA ALA A 108 0.29 -11.05 0.53
C ALA A 108 -0.42 -12.39 0.80
N ILE A 109 0.37 -13.41 1.12
CA ILE A 109 -0.08 -14.76 1.48
C ILE A 109 0.32 -15.10 2.91
N TRP A 110 -0.64 -15.57 3.70
CA TRP A 110 -0.40 -16.12 5.03
C TRP A 110 -0.82 -17.58 5.10
N ARG A 111 -0.20 -18.33 6.01
CA ARG A 111 -0.72 -19.62 6.45
C ARG A 111 -1.92 -19.38 7.36
N ARG A 112 -3.05 -20.03 7.08
CA ARG A 112 -4.20 -20.04 8.01
C ARG A 112 -3.82 -20.75 9.29
N THR A 113 -4.33 -20.26 10.40
CA THR A 113 -4.34 -21.02 11.65
C THR A 113 -5.73 -21.53 11.95
N ARG A 114 -5.83 -22.75 12.49
CA ARG A 114 -7.11 -23.39 12.84
C ARG A 114 -7.98 -22.57 13.82
N ALA A 115 -7.39 -21.59 14.51
CA ALA A 115 -8.06 -20.73 15.47
C ALA A 115 -8.44 -19.35 14.90
N ASP A 116 -8.45 -19.15 13.58
CA ASP A 116 -8.72 -17.85 12.93
C ASP A 116 -10.18 -17.39 13.11
N VAL A 117 -10.53 -16.98 14.33
CA VAL A 117 -11.53 -15.94 14.56
C VAL A 117 -10.75 -14.63 14.46
N TYR A 118 -10.62 -14.11 13.24
CA TYR A 118 -10.02 -12.81 13.03
C TYR A 118 -10.99 -11.74 13.55
N GLU A 119 -10.63 -11.06 14.64
CA GLU A 119 -11.47 -10.03 15.27
C GLU A 119 -11.37 -8.66 14.56
N GLY A 120 -10.53 -8.53 13.53
CA GLY A 120 -10.22 -7.27 12.85
C GLY A 120 -8.80 -6.78 13.14
N GLY A 121 -8.44 -5.60 12.60
CA GLY A 121 -7.15 -4.94 12.87
C GLY A 121 -6.04 -5.24 11.85
N PHE A 122 -4.81 -5.41 12.34
CA PHE A 122 -3.64 -5.73 11.53
C PHE A 122 -3.30 -7.23 11.58
N GLN A 123 -2.75 -7.78 10.50
CA GLN A 123 -2.03 -9.04 10.55
C GLN A 123 -0.75 -8.89 11.37
N VAL A 124 -0.64 -9.62 12.48
CA VAL A 124 0.53 -9.58 13.38
C VAL A 124 1.56 -10.67 13.08
N ARG A 125 1.31 -11.48 12.04
CA ARG A 125 2.24 -12.50 11.58
C ARG A 125 2.85 -12.10 10.24
N PRO A 126 4.15 -12.31 10.04
CA PRO A 126 4.76 -12.08 8.73
C PRO A 126 4.07 -12.93 7.66
N PRO A 127 3.82 -12.38 6.46
CA PRO A 127 3.36 -13.19 5.33
C PRO A 127 4.48 -14.13 4.87
N LEU A 128 4.09 -15.25 4.25
CA LEU A 128 5.01 -16.15 3.55
C LEU A 128 5.46 -15.58 2.21
N LEU A 129 4.63 -14.72 1.63
CA LEU A 129 4.90 -13.97 0.41
C LEU A 129 4.28 -12.58 0.55
N ALA A 130 5.07 -11.54 0.32
CA ALA A 130 4.59 -10.17 0.09
C ALA A 130 4.97 -9.77 -1.34
N VAL A 131 4.05 -9.09 -2.02
CA VAL A 131 4.24 -8.60 -3.38
C VAL A 131 4.07 -7.09 -3.39
N GLU A 132 5.03 -6.41 -4.01
CA GLU A 132 5.03 -4.98 -4.25
C GLU A 132 5.17 -4.73 -5.75
N VAL A 133 4.29 -3.92 -6.31
CA VAL A 133 4.25 -3.51 -7.71
C VAL A 133 4.68 -2.05 -7.77
N GLY A 134 5.78 -1.78 -8.46
CA GLY A 134 6.27 -0.41 -8.59
C GLY A 134 5.47 0.43 -9.59
N GLY A 135 4.95 1.57 -9.13
CA GLY A 135 4.36 2.62 -9.94
C GLY A 135 5.35 3.69 -10.41
N ARG A 136 4.80 4.82 -10.87
CA ARG A 136 5.58 5.98 -11.35
C ARG A 136 6.40 6.64 -10.22
N ASP A 137 5.82 6.73 -9.03
CA ASP A 137 6.40 7.46 -7.89
C ASP A 137 7.22 6.56 -6.96
N GLU A 138 7.14 5.24 -7.14
CA GLU A 138 7.88 4.25 -6.35
C GLU A 138 9.18 3.85 -7.04
N ARG A 139 10.29 3.96 -6.32
CA ARG A 139 11.61 3.62 -6.86
C ARG A 139 12.01 2.20 -6.48
N LYS A 140 12.64 1.48 -7.41
CA LYS A 140 13.14 0.12 -7.19
C LYS A 140 13.93 -0.08 -5.88
N PRO A 141 14.81 0.84 -5.43
CA PRO A 141 15.51 0.67 -4.15
C PRO A 141 14.58 0.69 -2.94
N GLN A 142 13.55 1.54 -2.94
CA GLN A 142 12.57 1.63 -1.85
C GLN A 142 11.75 0.34 -1.76
N LEU A 143 11.34 -0.21 -2.90
CA LEU A 143 10.61 -1.48 -2.96
C LEU A 143 11.47 -2.67 -2.50
N ARG A 144 12.78 -2.65 -2.78
CA ARG A 144 13.71 -3.68 -2.32
C ARG A 144 13.97 -3.64 -0.82
N GLU A 145 13.86 -2.49 -0.18
CA GLU A 145 13.96 -2.41 1.28
C GLU A 145 12.67 -2.90 1.97
N LYS A 146 11.55 -2.91 1.22
CA LYS A 146 10.24 -3.33 1.71
C LYS A 146 9.98 -4.84 1.55
N ALA A 147 10.48 -5.44 0.47
CA ALA A 147 10.36 -6.88 0.17
C ALA A 147 11.43 -7.72 0.90
#